data_AF-A0A6H9H305-F1
#
_entry.id   AF-A0A6H9H305-F1
#
_cell.length_a   1.000
_cell.length_b   1.000
_cell.length_c   1.000
_cell.angle_alpha   90.00
_cell.angle_beta   90.00
_cell.angle_gamma   90.00
#
_symmetry.space_group_name_H-M   'P 1'
#
loop_
_entity.id
_entity.type
_entity.pdbx_description
1 polymer ?
#
loop_
_entity_poly.entity_id
_entity_poly.type
_entity_poly.pdbx_seq_one_letter_code
_entity_poly.pdbx_strand_id
1 'polypeptide(L)' 'MISKSAFQLVPCQVRADPTVHLTPDAPVATILEWLSVICPEEEIDYVVDHLPHQTLIIFDRPYWAAITYASWPDWVEKLQ' A
#
# COMPACT_ATOMS: atom_id res chain seq x y z
N MET A 1 -4.37 5.47 39.51
CA MET A 1 -3.18 5.55 38.63
C MET A 1 -3.52 4.85 37.33
N ILE A 2 -3.80 5.60 36.26
CA ILE A 2 -4.02 5.02 34.93
C ILE A 2 -2.68 5.06 34.21
N SER A 3 -2.06 3.90 34.03
CA SER A 3 -0.88 3.76 33.18
C SER A 3 -1.31 4.03 31.75
N LYS A 4 -1.02 5.23 31.23
CA LYS A 4 -1.05 5.52 29.80
C LYS A 4 0.07 4.69 29.18
N SER A 5 -0.23 3.46 28.81
CA SER A 5 0.61 2.71 27.87
C SER A 5 0.52 3.49 26.57
N ALA A 6 1.52 4.36 26.35
CA ALA A 6 1.75 4.91 25.04
C ALA A 6 1.98 3.71 24.13
N PHE A 7 1.02 3.45 23.24
CA PHE A 7 1.27 2.60 22.09
C PHE A 7 2.46 3.24 21.37
N GLN A 8 3.66 2.72 21.59
CA GLN A 8 4.79 2.97 20.72
C GLN A 8 4.42 2.31 19.41
N LEU A 9 3.74 3.07 18.55
CA LEU A 9 3.79 2.85 17.11
C LEU A 9 5.26 3.00 16.76
N VAL A 10 5.99 1.89 16.77
CA VAL A 10 7.27 1.82 16.07
C VAL A 10 6.91 2.15 14.63
N PRO A 11 7.39 3.27 14.07
CA PRO A 11 7.19 3.52 12.65
C PRO A 11 7.77 2.30 11.97
N CYS A 12 6.93 1.47 11.35
CA CYS A 12 7.44 0.48 10.44
C CYS A 12 8.33 1.29 9.48
N GLN A 13 9.64 1.01 9.47
CA GLN A 13 10.51 1.51 8.42
C GLN A 13 10.02 0.82 7.16
N VAL A 14 8.93 1.35 6.59
CA VAL A 14 8.52 1.06 5.23
C VAL A 14 9.73 1.52 4.46
N ARG A 15 10.54 0.55 3.99
CA ARG A 15 11.53 0.83 2.94
C ARG A 15 10.79 1.70 1.93
N ALA A 16 11.45 2.70 1.37
CA ALA A 16 10.91 3.47 0.25
C ALA A 16 10.83 2.58 -1.01
N ASP A 17 10.24 1.41 -0.88
CA ASP A 17 9.91 0.49 -1.93
C ASP A 17 8.60 1.03 -2.52
N PRO A 18 8.65 1.52 -3.76
CA PRO A 18 7.45 1.95 -4.43
C PRO A 18 6.57 0.78 -4.88
N THR A 19 6.97 -0.46 -4.59
CA THR A 19 6.26 -1.67 -5.00
C THR A 19 5.32 -2.15 -3.92
N VAL A 20 4.07 -2.41 -4.30
CA VAL A 20 3.06 -3.06 -3.47
C VAL A 20 2.87 -4.48 -3.98
N HIS A 21 3.08 -5.44 -3.09
CA HIS A 21 2.81 -6.85 -3.32
C HIS A 21 1.39 -7.18 -2.86
N LEU A 22 0.53 -7.56 -3.81
CA LEU A 22 -0.88 -7.87 -3.58
C LEU A 22 -1.16 -9.34 -3.87
N THR A 23 -2.17 -9.89 -3.19
CA THR A 23 -2.70 -11.20 -3.52
C THR A 23 -3.26 -11.22 -4.95
N PRO A 24 -3.33 -12.39 -5.60
CA PRO A 24 -3.85 -12.50 -6.98
C PRO A 24 -5.24 -11.91 -7.18
N ASP A 25 -6.09 -12.00 -6.16
CA ASP A 25 -7.50 -11.59 -6.22
C ASP A 25 -7.72 -10.12 -5.82
N ALA A 26 -6.66 -9.35 -5.62
CA ALA A 26 -6.76 -7.97 -5.17
C ALA A 26 -7.51 -7.08 -6.18
N PRO A 27 -8.42 -6.20 -5.72
CA PRO A 27 -9.21 -5.32 -6.58
C PRO A 27 -8.39 -4.10 -7.02
N VAL A 28 -7.36 -4.31 -7.85
CA VAL A 28 -6.39 -3.27 -8.25
C VAL A 28 -7.05 -2.01 -8.81
N ALA A 29 -8.06 -2.16 -9.68
CA ALA A 29 -8.77 -1.02 -10.26
C ALA A 29 -9.42 -0.13 -9.17
N THR A 30 -10.05 -0.75 -8.17
CA THR A 30 -10.69 -0.04 -7.06
C THR A 30 -9.67 0.63 -6.15
N ILE A 31 -8.52 -0.01 -5.91
CA ILE A 31 -7.42 0.57 -5.14
C ILE A 31 -6.94 1.87 -5.82
N LEU A 32 -6.65 1.81 -7.12
CA LEU A 32 -6.14 2.94 -7.89
C LEU A 32 -7.17 4.08 -8.01
N GLU A 33 -8.44 3.74 -8.25
CA GLU A 33 -9.53 4.71 -8.25
C GLU A 33 -9.62 5.42 -6.90
N TRP A 34 -9.59 4.68 -5.79
CA TRP A 34 -9.62 5.26 -4.45
C TRP A 34 -8.44 6.19 -4.18
N LEU A 35 -7.23 5.81 -4.61
CA LEU A 35 -6.04 6.68 -4.49
C LEU A 35 -6.22 8.01 -5.24
N SER A 36 -6.83 7.99 -6.42
CA SER A 36 -7.10 9.21 -7.20
C SER A 36 -8.12 10.14 -6.52
N VAL A 37 -9.00 9.60 -5.68
CA VAL A 37 -10.02 10.37 -4.95
C VAL A 37 -9.43 11.07 -3.72
N ILE A 38 -8.51 10.43 -2.99
CA ILE A 38 -7.98 10.99 -1.74
C ILE A 38 -6.97 12.10 -1.95
N CYS A 39 -6.34 12.17 -3.12
CA CYS A 39 -5.33 13.16 -3.48
C CYS A 39 -5.56 13.60 -4.94
N PRO A 40 -6.66 14.31 -5.22
CA PRO A 40 -7.08 14.63 -6.59
C PRO A 40 -6.16 15.65 -7.30
N GLU A 41 -5.27 16.31 -6.56
CA GLU A 41 -4.30 17.27 -7.10
C GLU A 41 -3.00 16.61 -7.59
N GLU A 42 -2.79 15.32 -7.29
CA GLU A 42 -1.59 14.58 -7.65
C GLU A 42 -1.89 13.56 -8.74
N GLU A 43 -1.04 13.53 -9.77
CA GLU A 43 -1.06 12.46 -10.77
C GLU A 43 -0.44 11.19 -10.18
N ILE A 44 -1.08 10.05 -10.43
CA ILE A 44 -0.61 8.75 -9.94
C ILE A 44 0.01 8.00 -11.10
N ASP A 45 1.33 8.06 -11.19
CA ASP A 45 2.11 7.24 -12.11
C ASP A 45 2.38 5.86 -11.50
N TYR A 46 2.00 4.80 -12.21
CA TYR A 46 2.20 3.42 -11.78
C TYR A 46 2.28 2.43 -12.94
N VAL A 47 2.85 1.26 -12.65
CA VAL A 47 2.84 0.07 -13.50
C VAL A 47 2.22 -1.09 -12.72
N VAL A 48 1.32 -1.84 -13.35
CA VAL A 48 0.77 -3.07 -12.79
C VAL A 48 1.38 -4.27 -13.49
N ASP A 49 1.86 -5.24 -12.73
CA ASP A 49 2.34 -6.52 -13.25
C ASP A 49 1.59 -7.67 -12.58
N HIS A 50 1.18 -8.66 -13.38
CA HIS A 50 0.42 -9.81 -12.92
C HIS A 50 1.30 -11.06 -13.02
N LEU A 51 1.74 -11.55 -11.87
CA LEU A 51 2.53 -12.76 -11.75
C LEU A 51 1.61 -13.95 -11.40
N PRO A 52 2.04 -15.21 -11.64
CA PRO A 52 1.20 -16.39 -11.41
C PRO A 52 0.65 -16.53 -9.98
N HIS A 53 1.28 -15.91 -8.98
CA HIS A 53 0.92 -16.03 -7.58
C HIS A 53 0.73 -14.70 -6.85
N GLN A 54 0.89 -13.57 -7.54
CA GLN A 54 0.76 -12.25 -6.92
C GLN A 54 0.48 -11.18 -7.99
N THR A 55 -0.06 -10.05 -7.57
CA THR A 55 -0.13 -8.84 -8.38
C THR A 55 0.78 -7.78 -7.79
N LEU A 56 1.52 -7.08 -8.64
CA LEU A 56 2.41 -5.99 -8.25
C LEU A 56 1.85 -4.66 -8.73
N ILE A 57 1.92 -3.64 -7.87
CA ILE A 57 1.77 -2.25 -8.28
C ILE A 57 3.09 -1.53 -7.99
N ILE A 58 3.76 -1.05 -9.02
CA ILE A 58 5.00 -0.27 -8.89
C ILE A 58 4.62 1.19 -9.11
N PHE A 59 4.66 1.99 -8.05
CA PHE A 59 4.39 3.43 -8.13
C PHE A 59 5.64 4.21 -8.54
N ASP A 60 5.49 5.41 -9.09
CA ASP A 60 6.63 6.33 -9.25
C ASP A 60 7.10 6.86 -7.89
N ARG A 61 6.16 7.08 -6.97
CA ARG A 61 6.42 7.68 -5.66
C ARG A 61 6.15 6.69 -4.51
N PRO A 62 7.08 6.57 -3.54
CA PRO A 62 6.98 5.58 -2.47
C PRO A 62 5.82 5.83 -1.48
N TYR A 63 5.31 7.07 -1.39
CA TYR A 63 4.18 7.35 -0.49
C TYR A 63 2.89 6.71 -0.99
N TRP A 64 2.70 6.52 -2.30
CA TRP A 64 1.52 5.81 -2.83
C TRP A 64 1.53 4.36 -2.38
N ALA A 65 2.67 3.70 -2.47
CA ALA A 65 2.86 2.36 -1.94
C ALA A 65 2.56 2.31 -0.44
N ALA A 66 3.09 3.26 0.34
CA ALA A 66 2.84 3.34 1.78
C ALA A 66 1.34 3.51 2.12
N ILE A 67 0.63 4.35 1.36
CA ILE A 67 -0.82 4.53 1.52
C ILE A 67 -1.55 3.23 1.19
N THR A 68 -1.23 2.57 0.08
CA THR A 68 -1.86 1.30 -0.29
C THR A 68 -1.62 0.23 0.78
N TYR A 69 -0.39 0.08 1.28
CA TYR A 69 -0.06 -0.84 2.35
C TYR A 69 -0.86 -0.58 3.63
N ALA A 70 -1.05 0.69 3.99
CA ALA A 70 -1.78 1.08 5.20
C ALA A 70 -3.31 0.92 5.06
N SER A 71 -3.86 1.18 3.87
CA SER A 71 -5.31 1.23 3.64
C SER A 71 -5.92 -0.07 3.16
N TRP A 72 -5.13 -0.97 2.54
CA TRP A 72 -5.61 -2.23 1.97
C TRP A 72 -4.88 -3.47 2.53
N PRO A 73 -4.74 -3.61 3.87
CA PRO A 73 -3.93 -4.65 4.48
C PRO A 73 -4.42 -6.08 4.22
N ASP A 74 -5.71 -6.26 3.92
CA ASP A 74 -6.31 -7.57 3.61
C ASP A 74 -5.86 -8.12 2.25
N TRP A 75 -5.44 -7.25 1.34
CA TRP A 75 -5.03 -7.60 -0.02
C TRP A 75 -3.52 -7.58 -0.21
N VAL A 76 -2.78 -7.07 0.77
CA VAL A 76 -1.33 -7.06 0.76
C VAL A 76 -0.79 -8.45 1.11
N GLU A 77 0.17 -8.93 0.33
CA GLU A 77 0.89 -10.15 0.69
C GLU A 77 1.66 -9.96 1.98
N LYS A 78 1.39 -10.83 2.95
CA LYS A 78 2.20 -10.90 4.16
C LYS A 78 3.51 -11.57 3.78
N LEU A 79 4.55 -10.76 3.59
CA LEU A 79 5.92 -11.26 3.46
C LEU A 79 6.22 -12.21 4.63
N GLN A 80 6.35 -13.51 4.33
CA GLN A 80 6.73 -14.55 5.28
C GLN A 80 8.24 -14.66 5.39
#